data_AF-A0A7K3NK47-F1
#
_entry.id   AF-A0A7K3NK47-F1
#
_cell.length_a   1.000
_cell.length_b   1.000
_cell.length_c   1.000
_cell.angle_alpha   90.00
_cell.angle_beta   90.00
_cell.angle_gamma   90.00
#
_symmetry.space_group_name_H-M   'P 1'
#
loop_
_entity.id
_entity.type
_entity.pdbx_description
1 polymer ?
#
loop_
_entity_poly.entity_id
_entity_poly.type
_entity_poly.pdbx_seq_one_letter_code
_entity_poly.pdbx_strand_id
1 'polypeptide(L)'
;MRENELHAKLAERLGEECAWTAVEVIIGEWGGCRLDIPTGVDSRRRRRDGEIRRMFAMGLAVPDLVQRYGLSARHVRRIVTDVN
;
A
#
# COMPACT_ATOMS: atom_id res chain seq x y z
N MET A 1 -13.38 -7.97 11.83
CA MET A 1 -12.72 -9.22 11.43
C MET A 1 -12.18 -9.86 12.69
N ARG A 2 -12.53 -11.12 12.95
CA ARG A 2 -11.99 -11.88 14.08
C ARG A 2 -10.65 -12.51 13.70
N GLU A 3 -9.81 -12.84 14.68
CA GLU A 3 -8.49 -13.47 14.48
C GLU A 3 -8.58 -14.71 13.57
N ASN A 4 -9.48 -15.64 13.89
CA ASN A 4 -9.67 -16.86 13.10
C ASN A 4 -10.06 -16.59 11.64
N GLU A 5 -10.81 -15.50 11.38
CA GLU A 5 -11.19 -15.12 10.02
C GLU A 5 -10.00 -14.54 9.25
N LEU A 6 -9.15 -13.75 9.92
CA LEU A 6 -7.93 -13.20 9.35
C LEU A 6 -6.95 -14.32 9.02
N HIS A 7 -6.75 -15.25 9.96
CA HIS A 7 -5.91 -16.41 9.79
C HIS A 7 -6.33 -17.25 8.58
N ALA A 8 -7.60 -17.66 8.50
CA ALA A 8 -8.09 -18.48 7.40
C ALA A 8 -7.84 -17.82 6.02
N LYS A 9 -8.07 -16.51 5.92
CA LYS A 9 -7.83 -15.75 4.67
C LYS A 9 -6.34 -15.67 4.29
N LEU A 10 -5.46 -15.61 5.28
CA LEU A 10 -4.02 -15.62 5.04
C LEU A 10 -3.54 -17.01 4.65
N ALA A 11 -4.05 -18.06 5.30
CA ALA A 11 -3.70 -19.46 5.04
C ALA A 11 -4.05 -19.85 3.59
N GLU A 12 -5.20 -19.40 3.07
CA GLU A 12 -5.61 -19.60 1.66
C GLU A 12 -4.56 -19.14 0.63
N ARG A 13 -3.71 -18.16 0.98
CA ARG A 13 -2.75 -17.54 0.05
C ARG A 13 -1.29 -17.82 0.38
N LEU A 14 -0.97 -18.00 1.65
CA LEU A 14 0.40 -18.06 2.16
C LEU A 14 0.75 -19.43 2.76
N GLY A 15 -0.24 -20.30 2.97
CA GLY A 15 -0.10 -21.54 3.75
C GLY A 15 -0.23 -21.32 5.25
N GLU A 16 -0.51 -22.39 5.99
CA GLU A 16 -0.88 -22.37 7.41
C GLU A 16 0.21 -21.73 8.30
N GLU A 17 1.47 -22.16 8.16
CA GLU A 17 2.58 -21.71 9.00
C GLU A 17 2.87 -20.20 8.81
N CYS A 18 2.89 -19.74 7.56
CA CYS A 18 3.08 -18.34 7.23
C CYS A 18 1.90 -17.48 7.72
N ALA A 19 0.69 -18.02 7.65
CA ALA A 19 -0.52 -17.31 8.10
C ALA A 19 -0.49 -17.10 9.61
N TRP A 20 -0.11 -18.12 10.38
CA TRP A 20 -0.02 -18.01 11.84
C TRP A 20 1.02 -16.96 12.25
N THR A 21 2.22 -17.04 11.67
CA THR A 21 3.29 -16.05 11.90
C THR A 21 2.82 -14.62 11.58
N ALA A 22 2.12 -14.44 10.45
CA ALA A 22 1.61 -13.13 10.06
C ALA A 22 0.56 -12.58 11.03
N VAL A 23 -0.34 -13.44 11.52
CA VAL A 23 -1.35 -13.05 12.52
C VAL A 23 -0.71 -12.64 13.85
N GLU A 24 0.27 -13.40 14.34
CA GLU A 24 0.99 -13.09 15.58
C GLU A 24 1.70 -11.74 15.49
N VAL A 25 2.40 -11.46 14.38
CA VAL A 25 3.03 -10.14 14.15
C VAL A 25 1.99 -9.02 14.13
N ILE A 26 0.86 -9.23 13.45
CA ILE A 26 -0.20 -8.21 13.36
C ILE A 26 -0.76 -7.90 14.75
N ILE A 27 -1.02 -8.92 15.56
CA ILE A 27 -1.54 -8.76 16.92
C ILE A 27 -0.49 -8.14 17.84
N GLY A 28 0.78 -8.55 17.74
CA GLY A 28 1.85 -8.01 18.58
C GLY A 28 2.09 -6.51 18.35
N GLU A 29 2.09 -6.07 17.10
CA GLU A 29 2.39 -4.69 16.74
C GLU A 29 1.16 -3.76 16.79
N TRP A 30 -0.04 -4.27 16.48
CA TRP A 30 -1.25 -3.45 16.33
C TRP A 30 -2.47 -3.97 17.10
N GLY A 31 -2.30 -4.96 17.98
CA GLY A 31 -3.35 -5.46 18.85
C GLY A 31 -4.00 -4.34 19.67
N GLY A 32 -5.34 -4.33 19.72
CA GLY A 32 -6.11 -3.28 20.40
C GLY A 32 -6.20 -1.95 19.65
N CYS A 33 -5.47 -1.75 18.55
CA CYS A 33 -5.59 -0.57 17.70
C CYS A 33 -6.71 -0.72 16.66
N ARG A 34 -7.33 0.41 16.28
CA ARG A 34 -8.21 0.45 15.11
C ARG A 34 -7.39 0.76 13.86
N LEU A 35 -7.16 -0.24 13.03
CA LEU A 35 -6.49 -0.07 11.73
C LEU A 35 -7.48 0.40 10.65
N ASP A 36 -7.15 1.51 9.98
CA ASP A 36 -7.86 1.94 8.78
C ASP A 36 -7.28 1.24 7.54
N ILE A 37 -7.99 0.25 7.02
CA ILE A 37 -7.61 -0.45 5.79
C ILE A 37 -8.41 0.16 4.63
N PRO A 38 -7.77 0.94 3.73
CA PRO A 38 -8.48 1.57 2.63
C PRO A 38 -9.07 0.55 1.66
N THR A 39 -10.15 0.96 0.99
CA THR A 39 -10.77 0.16 -0.08
C THR A 39 -9.78 -0.14 -1.20
N GLY A 40 -10.04 -1.18 -2.00
CA GLY A 40 -9.14 -1.61 -3.06
C GLY A 40 -8.79 -0.51 -4.07
N VAL A 41 -9.71 0.42 -4.35
CA VAL A 41 -9.45 1.57 -5.24
C VAL A 41 -8.47 2.55 -4.61
N ASP A 42 -8.70 2.91 -3.35
CA ASP A 42 -7.85 3.87 -2.64
C ASP A 42 -6.48 3.29 -2.33
N SER A 43 -6.42 1.99 -1.99
CA SER A 43 -5.16 1.27 -1.82
C SER A 43 -4.32 1.28 -3.10
N ARG A 44 -4.92 1.00 -4.27
CA ARG A 44 -4.22 1.08 -5.56
C ARG A 44 -3.73 2.48 -5.87
N ARG A 45 -4.56 3.51 -5.61
CA ARG A 45 -4.17 4.92 -5.79
C ARG A 45 -2.99 5.29 -4.89
N ARG A 46 -3.06 4.97 -3.60
CA ARG A 46 -1.97 5.23 -2.64
C ARG A 46 -0.69 4.50 -3.02
N ARG A 47 -0.78 3.24 -3.47
CA ARG A 47 0.39 2.48 -3.94
C ARG A 47 1.03 3.14 -5.17
N ARG A 48 0.23 3.50 -6.18
CA ARG A 48 0.71 4.23 -7.36
C ARG A 48 1.38 5.54 -6.97
N ASP A 49 0.73 6.33 -6.12
CA ASP A 49 1.25 7.64 -5.71
C ASP A 49 2.56 7.50 -4.91
N GLY A 50 2.66 6.48 -4.05
CA GLY A 50 3.90 6.13 -3.36
C GLY A 50 5.03 5.70 -4.30
N GLU A 51 4.71 4.94 -5.35
CA GLU A 51 5.68 4.54 -6.38
C GLU A 51 6.17 5.74 -7.20
N ILE A 52 5.26 6.64 -7.60
CA ILE A 52 5.58 7.90 -8.28
C ILE A 52 6.54 8.74 -7.44
N ARG A 53 6.27 8.92 -6.13
CA ARG A 53 7.16 9.64 -5.22
C ARG A 53 8.52 8.99 -5.13
N ARG A 54 8.57 7.67 -5.00
CA ARG A 54 9.84 6.92 -4.92
C ARG A 54 10.66 7.08 -6.19
N MET A 55 10.06 6.97 -7.37
CA MET A 55 10.76 7.16 -8.65
C MET A 55 11.25 8.60 -8.84
N PHE A 56 10.44 9.58 -8.45
CA PHE A 56 10.85 10.98 -8.46
C PHE A 56 12.04 11.23 -7.53
N ALA A 57 12.01 10.66 -6.32
CA ALA A 57 13.12 10.74 -5.36
C ALA A 57 14.41 10.05 -5.88
N MET A 58 14.28 9.05 -6.74
CA MET A 58 15.40 8.42 -7.46
C MET A 58 15.89 9.23 -8.68
N GLY A 59 15.32 10.41 -8.93
CA GLY A 59 15.74 11.33 -9.99
C GLY A 59 14.96 11.23 -11.30
N LEU A 60 13.89 10.44 -11.36
CA LEU A 60 13.09 10.33 -12.59
C LEU A 60 12.30 11.61 -12.84
N ALA A 61 12.32 12.12 -14.07
CA ALA A 61 11.70 13.39 -14.39
C ALA A 61 10.17 13.29 -14.51
N VAL A 62 9.47 14.41 -14.26
CA VAL A 62 8.00 14.49 -14.36
C VAL A 62 7.45 14.03 -15.72
N PRO A 63 8.06 14.36 -16.88
CA PRO A 63 7.57 13.85 -18.17
C PRO A 63 7.58 12.32 -18.29
N ASP A 64 8.62 11.66 -17.78
CA ASP A 64 8.73 10.20 -17.82
C ASP A 64 7.66 9.54 -16.94
N LEU A 65 7.39 10.14 -15.76
CA LEU A 65 6.32 9.70 -14.86
C LEU A 65 4.92 9.89 -15.48
N VAL A 66 4.71 11.00 -16.19
CA VAL A 66 3.47 11.27 -16.94
C VAL A 66 3.23 10.18 -17.98
N GLN A 67 4.25 9.88 -18.79
CA GLN A 67 4.16 8.86 -19.82
C GLN A 67 3.92 7.47 -19.22
N ARG A 68 4.66 7.13 -18.16
CA ARG A 68 4.61 5.80 -17.52
C ARG A 68 3.27 5.51 -16.87
N TYR A 69 2.66 6.49 -16.20
CA TYR A 69 1.43 6.29 -15.43
C TYR A 69 0.17 6.83 -16.12
N GLY A 70 0.29 7.43 -17.31
CA GLY A 70 -0.84 7.99 -18.06
C GLY A 70 -1.55 9.13 -17.32
N LEU A 71 -0.83 9.90 -16.51
CA LEU A 71 -1.37 10.98 -15.69
C LEU A 71 -1.02 12.36 -16.27
N SER A 72 -1.82 13.38 -15.99
CA SER A 72 -1.45 14.74 -16.37
C SER A 72 -0.24 15.24 -15.56
N ALA A 73 0.58 16.10 -16.16
CA ALA A 73 1.74 16.70 -15.49
C ALA A 73 1.35 17.44 -14.20
N ARG A 74 0.18 18.11 -14.18
CA ARG A 74 -0.37 18.74 -12.97
C ARG A 74 -0.61 17.71 -11.86
N HIS A 75 -1.18 16.55 -12.19
CA HIS A 75 -1.46 15.50 -11.22
C HIS A 75 -0.16 14.91 -10.67
N VAL A 76 0.80 14.59 -11.53
CA VAL A 76 2.11 14.07 -11.10
C VAL A 76 2.83 15.07 -10.19
N ARG A 77 2.85 16.35 -10.57
CA ARG A 77 3.43 17.41 -9.72
C ARG A 77 2.77 17.44 -8.34
N ARG A 78 1.44 17.41 -8.28
CA ARG A 78 0.70 17.37 -7.01
C ARG A 78 1.11 16.18 -6.14
N ILE A 79 1.24 14.99 -6.72
CA ILE A 79 1.63 13.77 -5.98
C ILE A 79 3.04 13.92 -5.36
N VAL A 80 4.00 14.46 -6.12
CA VAL A 80 5.39 14.57 -5.65
C VAL A 80 5.60 15.77 -4.71
N THR A 81 4.73 16.78 -4.74
CA THR A 81 4.78 17.92 -3.82
C THR A 81 3.97 17.71 -2.53
N ASP A 82 2.91 16.90 -2.56
CA ASP A 82 2.20 16.45 -1.35
C ASP A 82 3.05 15.42 -0.62
N VAL A 83 3.96 15.92 0.22
CA VAL A 83 4.61 15.14 1.27
C VAL A 83 3.81 15.37 2.54
N ASN A 84 2.99 14.39 2.90
CA ASN A 84 2.39 14.26 4.23
C ASN A 84 3.22 13.24 4.99
#